data_AF-A0A7K0TRW6-F1
#
_entry.id   AF-A0A7K0TRW6-F1
#
_cell.length_a   1.000
_cell.length_b   1.000
_cell.length_c   1.000
_cell.angle_alpha   90.00
_cell.angle_beta   90.00
_cell.angle_gamma   90.00
#
_symmetry.space_group_name_H-M   'P 1'
#
loop_
_entity.id
_entity.type
_entity.pdbx_description
1 polymer ?
#
loop_
_entity_poly.entity_id
_entity_poly.type
_entity_poly.pdbx_seq_one_letter_code
_entity_poly.pdbx_strand_id
1 'polypeptide(L)'
;MPPIPDRNLALELIRVTETAAIAAAPWVGRGEKNLADDAAVKAMRAMINTVDMAGVVVIGEGEKDSAPMLHNGEQVGNQEGPHCDVAVDPIDGTSLTANGMNGAISVIALSPRGTMYDPQSSFYMNKIVTGPEAAHVIDIDASTAQNIQAVAKAKNLSV
;
A
#
# COMPACT_ATOMS: atom_id res chain seq x y z
N MET A 1 9.52 -24.01 29.33
CA MET A 1 8.99 -24.05 27.95
C MET A 1 10.01 -23.36 27.06
N PRO A 2 10.28 -23.85 25.84
CA PRO A 2 11.01 -23.02 24.87
C PRO A 2 10.23 -21.71 24.66
N PRO A 3 10.91 -20.57 24.44
CA PRO A 3 10.21 -19.33 24.13
C PRO A 3 9.32 -19.56 22.92
N ILE A 4 8.04 -19.22 23.04
CA ILE A 4 7.12 -19.19 21.91
C ILE A 4 7.74 -18.23 20.90
N PRO A 5 7.91 -18.61 19.61
CA PRO A 5 8.45 -17.71 18.61
C PRO A 5 7.62 -16.43 18.60
N ASP A 6 8.29 -15.29 18.79
CA ASP A 6 7.67 -13.98 18.74
C ASP A 6 7.01 -13.79 17.36
N ARG A 7 5.78 -13.28 17.34
CA ARG A 7 5.06 -13.00 16.10
C ARG A 7 5.76 -11.83 15.42
N ASN A 8 6.61 -12.14 14.45
CA ASN A 8 7.29 -11.11 13.68
C ASN A 8 6.24 -10.32 12.89
N LEU A 9 6.04 -9.05 13.26
CA LEU A 9 5.09 -8.14 12.63
C LEU A 9 5.22 -8.15 11.10
N ALA A 10 6.44 -8.18 10.56
CA ALA A 10 6.65 -8.22 9.10
C ALA A 10 6.06 -9.48 8.46
N LEU A 11 6.13 -10.64 9.13
CA LEU A 11 5.55 -11.89 8.62
C LEU A 11 4.02 -11.90 8.73
N GLU A 12 3.44 -11.24 9.72
CA GLU A 12 2.00 -11.10 9.83
C GLU A 12 1.43 -10.17 8.73
N LEU A 13 2.16 -9.12 8.36
CA LEU A 13 1.76 -8.23 7.25
C LEU A 13 1.74 -8.93 5.88
N ILE A 14 2.58 -9.95 5.67
CA ILE A 14 2.51 -10.79 4.46
C ILE A 14 1.13 -11.44 4.36
N ARG A 15 0.61 -11.99 5.45
CA ARG A 15 -0.71 -12.62 5.47
C ARG A 15 -1.83 -11.63 5.17
N VAL A 16 -1.67 -10.37 5.59
CA VAL A 16 -2.65 -9.31 5.34
C VAL A 16 -2.81 -9.08 3.83
N THR A 17 -1.72 -8.90 3.10
CA THR A 17 -1.77 -8.68 1.64
C THR A 17 -2.11 -9.95 0.87
N GLU A 18 -1.63 -11.12 1.29
CA GLU A 18 -2.03 -12.41 0.70
C GLU A 18 -3.54 -12.64 0.81
N THR A 19 -4.11 -12.38 1.99
CA THR A 19 -5.54 -12.59 2.26
C THR A 19 -6.40 -11.68 1.38
N ALA A 20 -6.00 -10.42 1.22
CA ALA A 20 -6.68 -9.47 0.35
C ALA A 20 -6.58 -9.88 -1.14
N ALA A 21 -5.38 -10.22 -1.61
CA ALA A 21 -5.14 -10.65 -2.99
C ALA A 21 -5.91 -11.94 -3.34
N ILE A 22 -5.93 -12.93 -2.45
CA ILE A 22 -6.70 -14.18 -2.64
C ILE A 22 -8.20 -13.89 -2.67
N ALA A 23 -8.70 -12.98 -1.84
CA ALA A 23 -10.12 -12.60 -1.85
C ALA A 23 -10.53 -11.87 -3.15
N ALA A 24 -9.62 -11.12 -3.76
CA ALA A 24 -9.82 -10.46 -5.05
C ALA A 24 -9.78 -11.44 -6.24
N ALA A 25 -9.01 -12.53 -6.13
CA ALA A 25 -8.72 -13.46 -7.23
C ALA A 25 -9.96 -14.00 -7.98
N PRO A 26 -11.09 -14.35 -7.34
CA PRO A 26 -12.29 -14.79 -8.04
C PRO A 26 -12.88 -13.75 -9.00
N TRP A 27 -12.57 -12.46 -8.82
CA TRP A 27 -13.11 -11.34 -9.60
C TRP A 27 -12.23 -10.94 -10.79
N VAL A 28 -11.07 -11.58 -10.95
CA VAL A 28 -10.15 -11.31 -12.05
C VAL A 28 -10.85 -11.59 -13.39
N GLY A 29 -10.85 -10.58 -14.28
CA GLY A 29 -11.43 -10.68 -15.63
C GLY A 29 -12.96 -10.68 -15.68
N ARG A 30 -13.66 -10.34 -14.59
CA ARG A 30 -15.14 -10.35 -14.54
C ARG A 30 -15.81 -9.02 -14.88
N GLY A 31 -15.05 -7.95 -15.08
CA GLY A 31 -15.60 -6.59 -15.26
C GLY A 31 -16.14 -5.96 -13.97
N GLU A 32 -16.06 -6.66 -12.84
CA GLU A 32 -16.69 -6.27 -11.57
C GLU A 32 -15.67 -5.64 -10.59
N LYS A 33 -15.19 -4.44 -10.90
CA LYS A 33 -14.14 -3.78 -10.10
C LYS A 33 -14.54 -3.52 -8.65
N ASN A 34 -15.79 -3.11 -8.41
CA ASN A 34 -16.27 -2.76 -7.07
C ASN A 34 -16.43 -4.00 -6.18
N LEU A 35 -16.81 -5.15 -6.78
CA LEU A 35 -16.93 -6.41 -6.04
C LEU A 35 -15.55 -7.01 -5.73
N ALA A 36 -14.58 -6.85 -6.64
CA ALA A 36 -13.20 -7.20 -6.36
C ALA A 36 -12.66 -6.42 -5.16
N ASP A 37 -12.85 -5.11 -5.19
CA ASP A 37 -12.38 -4.18 -4.17
C ASP A 37 -13.01 -4.43 -2.80
N ASP A 38 -14.35 -4.51 -2.74
CA ASP A 38 -15.08 -4.83 -1.50
C ASP A 38 -14.64 -6.17 -0.88
N ALA A 39 -14.37 -7.19 -1.71
CA ALA A 39 -13.87 -8.47 -1.22
C ALA A 39 -12.47 -8.34 -0.60
N ALA A 40 -11.56 -7.59 -1.24
CA ALA A 40 -10.22 -7.36 -0.73
C ALA A 40 -10.20 -6.49 0.53
N VAL A 41 -10.96 -5.39 0.57
CA VAL A 41 -11.10 -4.51 1.73
C VAL A 41 -11.56 -5.30 2.96
N LYS A 42 -12.63 -6.10 2.81
CA LYS A 42 -13.17 -6.93 3.90
C LYS A 42 -12.16 -7.94 4.40
N ALA A 43 -11.49 -8.63 3.49
CA ALA A 43 -10.52 -9.66 3.81
C ALA A 43 -9.27 -9.07 4.48
N MET A 44 -8.74 -7.96 3.94
CA MET A 44 -7.63 -7.21 4.53
C MET A 44 -7.97 -6.75 5.94
N ARG A 45 -9.13 -6.10 6.11
CA ARG A 45 -9.58 -5.58 7.41
C ARG A 45 -9.77 -6.69 8.44
N ALA A 46 -10.29 -7.84 8.05
CA ALA A 46 -10.42 -8.98 8.95
C ALA A 46 -9.03 -9.49 9.40
N MET A 47 -8.08 -9.63 8.46
CA MET A 47 -6.76 -10.16 8.76
C MET A 47 -5.90 -9.18 9.57
N ILE A 48 -5.89 -7.89 9.18
CA ILE A 48 -5.08 -6.86 9.85
C ILE A 48 -5.47 -6.70 11.33
N ASN A 49 -6.74 -6.94 11.69
CA ASN A 49 -7.22 -6.89 13.07
C ASN A 49 -6.80 -8.09 13.94
N THR A 50 -6.12 -9.08 13.37
CA THR A 50 -5.51 -10.20 14.12
C THR A 50 -4.02 -9.99 14.40
N VAL A 51 -3.45 -8.89 13.90
CA VAL A 51 -2.03 -8.56 14.03
C VAL A 51 -1.77 -7.87 15.36
N ASP A 52 -0.68 -8.29 16.01
CA ASP A 52 -0.18 -7.74 17.28
C ASP A 52 0.41 -6.32 17.06
N MET A 53 -0.48 -5.33 16.94
CA MET A 53 -0.14 -3.91 16.79
C MET A 53 -1.28 -2.99 17.24
N ALA A 54 -0.92 -1.75 17.61
CA ALA A 54 -1.84 -0.66 17.86
C ALA A 54 -1.76 0.36 16.71
N GLY A 55 -2.32 -0.03 15.56
CA GLY A 55 -2.24 0.71 14.29
C GLY A 55 -3.34 1.75 14.12
N VAL A 56 -3.04 2.86 13.43
CA VAL A 56 -4.08 3.77 12.89
C VAL A 56 -3.87 3.92 11.41
N VAL A 57 -4.94 3.78 10.64
CA VAL A 57 -4.95 4.06 9.20
C VAL A 57 -4.75 5.55 8.97
N VAL A 58 -3.63 5.92 8.36
CA VAL A 58 -3.33 7.30 7.93
C VAL A 58 -3.63 7.46 6.44
N ILE A 59 -3.42 6.42 5.64
CA ILE A 59 -3.77 6.37 4.23
C ILE A 59 -4.58 5.08 4.00
N GLY A 60 -5.81 5.19 3.50
CA GLY A 60 -6.62 4.04 3.17
C GLY A 60 -7.66 4.38 2.10
N GLU A 61 -8.77 3.64 2.07
CA GLU A 61 -9.85 3.78 1.08
C GLU A 61 -10.52 5.18 1.11
N GLY A 62 -10.33 5.91 2.21
CA GLY A 62 -10.67 7.34 2.32
C GLY A 62 -12.16 7.67 2.42
N GLU A 63 -12.45 8.97 2.61
CA GLU A 63 -13.82 9.51 2.68
C GLU A 63 -14.52 9.59 1.32
N LYS A 64 -13.75 9.65 0.22
CA LYS A 64 -14.24 9.84 -1.15
C LYS A 64 -15.17 8.71 -1.60
N ASP A 65 -14.91 7.50 -1.13
CA ASP A 65 -15.68 6.31 -1.48
C ASP A 65 -16.79 5.98 -0.47
N SER A 66 -17.05 6.88 0.51
CA SER A 66 -17.93 6.58 1.65
C SER A 66 -17.58 5.23 2.30
N ALA A 67 -16.29 4.91 2.34
CA ALA A 67 -15.80 3.59 2.69
C ALA A 67 -16.03 3.32 4.18
N PRO A 68 -16.85 2.32 4.56
CA PRO A 68 -17.11 2.00 5.96
C PRO A 68 -15.92 1.28 6.64
N MET A 69 -14.86 1.00 5.90
CA MET A 69 -13.75 0.12 6.27
C MET A 69 -12.44 0.66 5.73
N LEU A 70 -11.38 0.54 6.52
CA LEU A 70 -10.04 1.04 6.25
C LEU A 70 -10.00 2.55 5.95
N HIS A 71 -10.85 3.32 6.64
CA HIS A 71 -10.89 4.77 6.50
C HIS A 71 -9.79 5.45 7.34
N ASN A 72 -9.40 6.67 6.95
CA ASN A 72 -8.45 7.46 7.74
C ASN A 72 -8.94 7.62 9.19
N GLY A 73 -8.04 7.39 10.14
CA GLY A 73 -8.34 7.40 11.58
C GLY A 73 -8.85 6.07 12.15
N GLU A 74 -9.14 5.06 11.33
CA GLU A 74 -9.55 3.76 11.83
C GLU A 74 -8.42 3.08 12.64
N GLN A 75 -8.76 2.57 13.82
CA GLN A 75 -7.86 1.76 14.63
C GLN A 75 -7.83 0.33 14.09
N VAL A 76 -6.64 -0.20 13.83
CA VAL A 76 -6.43 -1.55 13.30
C VAL A 76 -5.39 -2.32 14.10
N GLY A 77 -5.45 -3.65 14.02
CA GLY A 77 -4.70 -4.55 14.89
C GLY A 77 -5.44 -4.84 16.19
N ASN A 78 -4.99 -5.85 16.93
CA ASN A 78 -5.62 -6.26 18.19
C ASN A 78 -5.29 -5.34 19.38
N GLN A 79 -4.54 -4.25 19.14
CA GLN A 79 -4.09 -3.27 20.12
C GLN A 79 -3.02 -3.78 21.10
N GLU A 80 -2.49 -4.98 20.88
CA GLU A 80 -1.38 -5.55 21.63
C GLU A 80 -0.10 -5.44 20.78
N GLY A 81 0.71 -4.40 20.96
CA GLY A 81 1.95 -4.26 20.20
C GLY A 81 2.41 -2.83 19.98
N PRO A 82 3.34 -2.58 19.04
CA PRO A 82 3.85 -1.25 18.78
C PRO A 82 2.76 -0.32 18.21
N HIS A 83 2.86 0.96 18.56
CA HIS A 83 2.04 2.01 17.95
C HIS A 83 2.59 2.37 16.57
N CYS A 84 1.77 2.23 15.53
CA CYS A 84 2.18 2.47 14.15
C CYS A 84 1.12 3.23 13.34
N ASP A 85 1.61 4.02 12.39
CA ASP A 85 0.78 4.53 11.30
C ASP A 85 0.71 3.47 10.21
N VAL A 86 -0.44 3.35 9.57
CA VAL A 86 -0.73 2.32 8.57
C VAL A 86 -1.21 2.99 7.28
N ALA A 87 -0.59 2.61 6.16
CA ALA A 87 -1.10 2.84 4.82
C ALA A 87 -1.55 1.51 4.23
N VAL A 88 -2.75 1.47 3.66
CA VAL A 88 -3.31 0.30 3.00
C VAL A 88 -3.83 0.66 1.62
N ASP A 89 -3.67 -0.29 0.70
CA ASP A 89 -4.34 -0.32 -0.60
C ASP A 89 -4.69 -1.79 -0.88
N PRO A 90 -5.89 -2.26 -0.52
CA PRO A 90 -6.29 -3.65 -0.68
C PRO A 90 -6.17 -4.12 -2.13
N ILE A 91 -6.46 -3.26 -3.10
CA ILE A 91 -6.20 -3.47 -4.53
C ILE A 91 -5.77 -2.17 -5.21
N ASP A 92 -4.46 -1.98 -5.37
CA ASP A 92 -3.96 -1.02 -6.34
C ASP A 92 -4.21 -1.60 -7.73
N GLY A 93 -5.08 -0.94 -8.49
CA GLY A 93 -5.48 -1.38 -9.82
C GLY A 93 -6.77 -2.22 -9.88
N THR A 94 -7.83 -1.85 -9.15
CA THR A 94 -9.17 -2.49 -9.25
C THR A 94 -9.67 -2.67 -10.69
N SER A 95 -9.37 -1.70 -11.57
CA SER A 95 -9.71 -1.79 -13.00
C SER A 95 -8.85 -2.79 -13.76
N LEU A 96 -7.58 -2.97 -13.38
CA LEU A 96 -6.71 -4.02 -13.94
C LEU A 96 -7.21 -5.39 -13.52
N THR A 97 -7.56 -5.57 -12.23
CA THR A 97 -8.17 -6.80 -11.70
C THR A 97 -9.43 -7.16 -12.48
N ALA A 98 -10.38 -6.23 -12.58
CA ALA A 98 -11.65 -6.47 -13.27
C ALA A 98 -11.47 -6.86 -14.76
N ASN A 99 -10.43 -6.34 -15.43
CA ASN A 99 -10.14 -6.64 -16.83
C ASN A 99 -9.16 -7.80 -17.04
N GLY A 100 -8.68 -8.44 -15.97
CA GLY A 100 -7.71 -9.54 -16.09
C GLY A 100 -6.34 -9.09 -16.61
N MET A 101 -5.96 -7.83 -16.35
CA MET A 101 -4.70 -7.24 -16.78
C MET A 101 -3.61 -7.40 -15.72
N ASN A 102 -2.36 -7.40 -16.17
CA ASN A 102 -1.20 -7.42 -15.28
C ASN A 102 -1.08 -6.10 -14.51
N GLY A 103 -0.47 -6.17 -13.32
CA GLY A 103 -0.06 -5.00 -12.55
C GLY A 103 -0.93 -4.66 -11.33
N ALA A 104 -2.05 -5.37 -11.13
CA ALA A 104 -2.81 -5.25 -9.89
C ALA A 104 -2.04 -5.88 -8.69
N ILE A 105 -2.05 -5.20 -7.54
CA ILE A 105 -1.32 -5.63 -6.34
C ILE A 105 -2.07 -5.25 -5.06
N SER A 106 -1.89 -6.01 -3.98
CA SER A 106 -2.34 -5.65 -2.64
C SER A 106 -1.17 -5.12 -1.82
N VAL A 107 -1.33 -3.97 -1.17
CA VAL A 107 -0.24 -3.22 -0.54
C VAL A 107 -0.59 -2.85 0.89
N ILE A 108 0.40 -2.97 1.78
CA ILE A 108 0.37 -2.41 3.13
C ILE A 108 1.74 -1.84 3.47
N ALA A 109 1.78 -0.70 4.16
CA ALA A 109 2.99 -0.12 4.71
C ALA A 109 2.76 0.38 6.13
N LEU A 110 3.77 0.21 6.98
CA LEU A 110 3.77 0.66 8.37
C LEU A 110 4.93 1.62 8.60
N SER A 111 4.73 2.57 9.50
CA SER A 111 5.79 3.38 10.09
C SER A 111 5.52 3.63 11.57
N PRO A 112 6.51 4.07 12.36
CA PRO A 112 6.27 4.51 13.73
C PRO A 112 5.17 5.58 13.79
N ARG A 113 4.38 5.58 14.86
CA ARG A 113 3.30 6.55 15.07
C ARG A 113 3.73 8.00 14.79
N GLY A 114 2.95 8.73 14.01
CA GLY A 114 3.14 10.13 13.67
C GLY A 114 4.26 10.42 12.66
N THR A 115 4.78 9.39 11.97
CA THR A 115 5.88 9.55 10.99
C THR A 115 5.43 9.36 9.54
N MET A 116 4.23 8.81 9.32
CA MET A 116 3.69 8.69 7.97
C MET A 116 3.21 10.05 7.47
N TYR A 117 3.52 10.36 6.22
CA TYR A 117 2.96 11.56 5.56
C TYR A 117 1.45 11.38 5.38
N ASP A 118 0.67 12.32 5.93
CA ASP A 118 -0.78 12.40 5.70
C ASP A 118 -1.05 13.39 4.55
N PRO A 119 -1.51 12.91 3.38
CA PRO A 119 -1.82 13.78 2.24
C PRO A 119 -3.06 14.66 2.45
N GLN A 120 -3.84 14.43 3.51
CA GLN A 120 -5.11 15.10 3.81
C GLN A 120 -6.03 15.14 2.57
N SER A 121 -6.31 16.33 2.03
CA SER A 121 -7.19 16.55 0.88
C SER A 121 -6.47 16.53 -0.48
N SER A 122 -5.24 16.01 -0.57
CA SER A 122 -4.47 15.98 -1.82
C SER A 122 -4.87 14.77 -2.66
N PHE A 123 -5.61 15.01 -3.75
CA PHE A 123 -6.10 13.94 -4.63
C PHE A 123 -5.12 13.54 -5.74
N TYR A 124 -4.19 14.42 -6.09
CA TYR A 124 -3.19 14.20 -7.12
C TYR A 124 -1.82 14.59 -6.58
N MET A 125 -0.79 13.90 -7.07
CA MET A 125 0.60 14.16 -6.71
C MET A 125 1.46 13.96 -7.95
N ASN A 126 2.25 14.98 -8.31
CA ASN A 126 3.30 14.83 -9.30
C ASN A 126 4.44 14.02 -8.65
N LYS A 127 4.86 12.92 -9.28
CA LYS A 127 5.85 11.99 -8.73
C LYS A 127 6.95 11.73 -9.75
N ILE A 128 8.20 11.75 -9.28
CA ILE A 128 9.38 11.22 -9.99
C ILE A 128 10.08 10.24 -9.06
N VAL A 129 10.38 9.04 -9.56
CA VAL A 129 10.95 7.94 -8.76
C VAL A 129 12.06 7.25 -9.55
N THR A 130 13.14 6.87 -8.87
CA THR A 130 14.28 6.14 -9.46
C THR A 130 14.94 5.24 -8.42
N GLY A 131 15.91 4.43 -8.86
CA GLY A 131 16.72 3.57 -7.99
C GLY A 131 17.76 4.33 -7.16
N PRO A 132 18.36 3.70 -6.13
CA PRO A 132 19.32 4.35 -5.25
C PRO A 132 20.53 4.93 -5.99
N GLU A 133 20.91 4.37 -7.14
CA GLU A 133 22.04 4.83 -7.95
C GLU A 133 21.83 6.24 -8.50
N ALA A 134 20.56 6.68 -8.67
CA ALA A 134 20.21 7.95 -9.27
C ALA A 134 19.29 8.83 -8.39
N ALA A 135 18.98 8.40 -7.16
CA ALA A 135 18.06 9.13 -6.28
C ALA A 135 18.53 10.56 -5.96
N HIS A 136 19.84 10.78 -5.95
CA HIS A 136 20.46 12.07 -5.66
C HIS A 136 20.54 13.02 -6.86
N VAL A 137 20.12 12.60 -8.06
CA VAL A 137 20.24 13.40 -9.29
C VAL A 137 18.92 13.79 -9.95
N ILE A 138 17.80 13.20 -9.52
CA ILE A 138 16.47 13.56 -10.06
C ILE A 138 15.97 14.87 -9.47
N ASP A 139 15.29 15.66 -10.28
CA ASP A 139 14.68 16.93 -9.91
C ASP A 139 13.28 17.03 -10.53
N ILE A 140 12.26 17.21 -9.70
CA ILE A 140 10.86 17.23 -10.15
C ILE A 140 10.52 18.49 -10.97
N ASP A 141 11.30 19.56 -10.81
CA ASP A 141 11.13 20.82 -11.55
C ASP A 141 11.92 20.83 -12.87
N ALA A 142 12.85 19.88 -13.05
CA ALA A 142 13.58 19.72 -14.30
C ALA A 142 12.73 19.03 -15.37
N SER A 143 13.08 19.26 -16.65
CA SER A 143 12.39 18.58 -17.76
C SER A 143 12.63 17.07 -17.74
N THR A 144 11.69 16.31 -18.32
CA THR A 144 11.82 14.85 -18.48
C THR A 144 13.14 14.47 -19.17
N ALA A 145 13.55 15.22 -20.21
CA ALA A 145 14.78 14.97 -20.94
C ALA A 145 16.04 15.12 -20.06
N GLN A 146 16.08 16.16 -19.21
CA GLN A 146 17.18 16.38 -18.28
C GLN A 146 17.26 15.26 -17.24
N ASN A 147 16.11 14.85 -16.67
CA ASN A 147 16.06 13.74 -15.73
C ASN A 147 16.51 12.42 -16.34
N ILE A 148 16.09 12.11 -17.58
CA ILE A 148 16.54 10.89 -18.30
C ILE A 148 18.07 10.90 -18.48
N GLN A 149 18.64 12.03 -18.89
CA GLN A 149 20.10 12.17 -19.05
C GLN A 149 20.83 12.02 -17.71
N ALA A 150 20.31 12.63 -16.64
CA ALA A 150 20.89 12.54 -15.30
C ALA A 150 20.88 11.10 -14.77
N VAL A 151 19.75 10.39 -14.90
CA VAL A 151 19.62 8.98 -14.49
C VAL A 151 20.53 8.07 -15.32
N ALA A 152 20.58 8.25 -16.65
CA ALA A 152 21.46 7.46 -17.51
C ALA A 152 22.94 7.65 -17.15
N LYS A 153 23.36 8.90 -16.92
CA LYS A 153 24.72 9.22 -16.49
C LYS A 153 25.06 8.60 -15.13
N ALA A 154 24.16 8.72 -14.14
CA ALA A 154 24.36 8.15 -12.81
C ALA A 154 24.50 6.61 -12.85
N LYS A 155 23.81 5.96 -13.78
CA LYS A 155 23.87 4.50 -13.98
C LYS A 155 24.96 4.04 -14.95
N ASN A 156 25.77 4.94 -15.50
CA ASN A 156 26.75 4.66 -16.56
C ASN A 156 26.14 3.96 -17.79
N LEU A 157 24.95 4.40 -18.21
CA LEU A 157 24.24 3.90 -19.40
C LEU A 157 24.13 4.99 -20.46
N SER A 158 23.91 4.58 -21.71
CA SER A 158 23.42 5.48 -22.74
C SER A 158 21.95 5.80 -22.50
N VAL A 159 21.51 6.97 -22.99
CA VAL A 159 20.08 7.28 -23.14
C VAL A 159 19.50 6.43 -24.26
#